data_AF-A0A9X0WAW2-F1
#
_entry.id   AF-A0A9X0WAW2-F1
#
_cell.length_a   1.000
_cell.length_b   1.000
_cell.length_c   1.000
_cell.angle_alpha   90.00
_cell.angle_beta   90.00
_cell.angle_gamma   90.00
#
_symmetry.space_group_name_H-M   'P 1'
#
loop_
_entity.id
_entity.type
_entity.pdbx_description
1 polymer ?
#
loop_
_entity_poly.entity_id
_entity_poly.type
_entity_poly.pdbx_seq_one_letter_code
_entity_poly.pdbx_strand_id
1 'polypeptide(L)'
;MRLVLIALAGLWAVGALVAFLQTRDRPTDAKLSAAYLVGWPALLVLMYINQPVPLWVSVPVFFGFIPWFLAGPHLWGILKEPSRIKPGEVVGIPLGYWKWGGLAAVLLGILFDVLVRP
;
A
#
# COMPACT_ATOMS: atom_id res chain seq x y z
N MET A 1 -4.55 -21.45 14.14
CA MET A 1 -4.89 -20.10 13.64
C MET A 1 -4.11 -18.98 14.34
N ARG A 2 -4.19 -18.83 15.68
CA ARG A 2 -3.48 -17.75 16.42
C ARG A 2 -1.98 -17.66 16.14
N LEU A 3 -1.26 -18.79 16.20
CA LEU A 3 0.18 -18.83 15.94
C LEU A 3 0.56 -18.42 14.50
N VAL A 4 -0.27 -18.77 13.52
CA VAL A 4 -0.06 -18.41 12.11
C VAL A 4 -0.19 -16.90 11.92
N LEU A 5 -1.20 -16.27 12.52
CA LEU A 5 -1.39 -14.82 12.47
C LEU A 5 -0.24 -14.07 13.15
N ILE A 6 0.22 -14.57 14.31
CA ILE A 6 1.39 -14.00 15.01
C ILE A 6 2.63 -14.11 14.14
N ALA A 7 2.87 -15.26 13.51
CA ALA A 7 4.01 -15.45 12.62
C ALA A 7 3.96 -14.50 11.41
N LEU A 8 2.79 -14.35 10.77
CA LEU A 8 2.61 -13.44 9.64
C LEU A 8 2.83 -11.98 10.04
N ALA A 9 2.26 -11.54 11.17
CA ALA A 9 2.47 -10.19 11.69
C ALA A 9 3.95 -9.95 12.08
N GLY A 10 4.59 -10.94 12.69
CA GLY A 10 6.02 -10.88 13.05
C GLY A 10 6.91 -10.78 11.81
N LEU A 11 6.69 -11.62 10.80
CA LEU A 11 7.42 -11.56 9.52
C LEU A 11 7.24 -10.21 8.83
N TRP A 12 6.03 -9.67 8.86
CA TRP A 12 5.76 -8.34 8.32
C TRP A 12 6.51 -7.25 9.08
N ALA A 13 6.50 -7.27 10.41
CA ALA A 13 7.23 -6.30 11.23
C ALA A 13 8.75 -6.36 10.98
N VAL A 14 9.30 -7.57 10.85
CA VAL A 14 10.71 -7.76 10.47
C VAL A 14 10.96 -7.20 9.06
N GLY A 15 10.10 -7.50 8.09
CA GLY A 15 10.20 -6.97 6.73
C GLY A 15 10.15 -5.44 6.69
N ALA A 16 9.30 -4.82 7.50
CA ALA A 16 9.19 -3.37 7.67
C ALA A 16 10.50 -2.76 8.20
N LEU A 17 11.07 -3.35 9.25
CA LEU A 17 12.34 -2.90 9.83
C LEU A 17 13.49 -3.03 8.83
N VAL A 18 13.57 -4.16 8.12
CA VAL A 18 14.57 -4.37 7.08
C VAL A 18 14.43 -3.34 5.95
N ALA A 19 13.20 -3.10 5.47
CA ALA A 19 12.93 -2.11 4.42
C ALA A 19 13.31 -0.69 4.88
N PHE A 20 13.02 -0.32 6.13
CA PHE A 20 13.43 0.96 6.71
C PHE A 20 14.95 1.11 6.76
N LEU A 21 15.67 0.11 7.30
CA LEU A 21 17.12 0.14 7.42
C LEU A 21 17.80 0.21 6.05
N GLN A 22 17.30 -0.54 5.06
CA GLN A 22 17.84 -0.56 3.70
C GLN A 22 17.61 0.74 2.93
N THR A 23 16.63 1.56 3.32
CA THR A 23 16.24 2.77 2.59
C THR A 23 16.66 4.07 3.26
N ARG A 24 17.29 4.02 4.45
CA ARG A 24 17.71 5.19 5.23
C ARG A 24 18.50 6.21 4.40
N ASP A 25 19.52 5.74 3.69
CA ASP A 25 20.44 6.56 2.89
C ASP A 25 20.13 6.48 1.39
N ARG A 26 18.90 6.07 1.03
CA ARG A 26 18.45 5.90 -0.35
C ARG A 26 17.53 7.05 -0.81
N PRO A 27 17.34 7.22 -2.14
CA PRO A 27 16.41 8.21 -2.68
C PRO A 27 14.98 8.04 -2.19
N THR A 28 14.19 9.11 -2.29
CA THR A 28 12.81 9.17 -1.80
C THR A 28 11.92 8.05 -2.33
N ASP A 29 12.07 7.61 -3.58
CA ASP A 29 11.25 6.54 -4.15
C ASP A 29 11.42 5.19 -3.42
N ALA A 30 12.64 4.89 -2.95
CA ALA A 30 12.90 3.72 -2.13
C ALA A 30 12.21 3.84 -0.76
N LYS A 31 12.27 5.03 -0.15
CA LYS A 31 11.58 5.33 1.10
C LYS A 31 10.06 5.25 0.96
N LEU A 32 9.50 5.71 -0.16
CA LEU A 32 8.06 5.62 -0.45
C LEU A 32 7.61 4.16 -0.58
N SER A 33 8.40 3.33 -1.26
CA SER A 33 8.11 1.90 -1.42
C SER A 33 8.16 1.15 -0.09
N ALA A 34 9.19 1.42 0.72
CA ALA A 34 9.29 0.90 2.08
C ALA A 34 8.14 1.41 2.97
N ALA A 35 7.82 2.71 2.90
CA ALA A 35 6.72 3.30 3.65
C ALA A 35 5.37 2.69 3.26
N TYR A 36 5.15 2.39 1.98
CA TYR A 36 3.90 1.79 1.51
C TYR A 36 3.73 0.35 2.00
N LEU A 37 4.82 -0.44 2.06
CA LEU A 37 4.84 -1.78 2.66
C LEU A 37 4.34 -1.79 4.11
N VAL A 38 4.60 -0.70 4.84
CA VAL A 38 4.20 -0.53 6.26
C VAL A 38 2.84 0.17 6.39
N GLY A 39 2.64 1.23 5.62
CA GLY A 39 1.51 2.13 5.74
C GLY A 39 0.19 1.46 5.37
N TRP A 40 0.16 0.64 4.32
CA TRP A 40 -1.09 0.00 3.89
C TRP A 40 -1.64 -1.02 4.91
N PRO A 41 -0.83 -1.94 5.48
CA PRO A 41 -1.32 -2.83 6.54
C PRO A 41 -1.69 -2.08 7.83
N ALA A 42 -0.95 -1.03 8.20
CA ALA A 42 -1.32 -0.17 9.32
C ALA A 42 -2.69 0.50 9.08
N LEU A 43 -2.93 0.97 7.85
CA LEU A 43 -4.23 1.53 7.45
C LEU A 43 -5.35 0.48 7.50
N LEU A 44 -5.10 -0.78 7.15
CA LEU A 44 -6.08 -1.86 7.33
C LEU A 44 -6.43 -2.10 8.80
N VAL A 45 -5.44 -2.11 9.69
CA VAL A 45 -5.69 -2.22 11.14
C VAL A 45 -6.52 -1.03 11.61
N LEU A 46 -6.20 0.18 11.15
CA LEU A 46 -6.94 1.40 11.48
C LEU A 46 -8.39 1.32 10.99
N MET A 47 -8.64 0.85 9.78
CA MET A 47 -9.99 0.62 9.27
C MET A 47 -10.76 -0.41 10.10
N TYR A 48 -10.11 -1.51 10.48
CA TYR A 48 -10.73 -2.57 11.27
C TYR A 48 -11.21 -2.09 12.64
N ILE A 49 -10.42 -1.27 13.34
CA ILE A 49 -10.81 -0.74 14.65
C ILE A 49 -11.84 0.41 14.57
N ASN A 50 -12.02 1.03 13.39
CA ASN A 50 -12.93 2.15 13.17
C ASN A 50 -14.20 1.75 12.39
N GLN A 51 -14.61 0.48 12.44
CA GLN A 51 -15.83 0.05 11.77
C GLN A 51 -17.09 0.66 12.43
N PRO A 52 -18.14 1.00 11.65
CA PRO A 52 -18.24 0.87 10.19
C PRO A 52 -17.52 2.00 9.44
N VAL A 53 -16.78 1.65 8.38
CA VAL A 53 -16.09 2.61 7.49
C VAL A 53 -16.92 2.81 6.21
N PRO A 54 -17.15 4.04 5.75
CA PRO A 54 -17.87 4.30 4.49
C PRO A 54 -17.25 3.56 3.29
N LEU A 55 -18.05 3.15 2.30
CA LEU A 55 -17.55 2.41 1.14
C LEU A 55 -16.68 3.28 0.24
N TRP A 56 -16.97 4.59 0.14
CA TRP A 56 -16.10 5.54 -0.57
C TRP A 56 -14.69 5.66 0.03
N VAL A 57 -14.48 5.21 1.28
CA VAL A 57 -13.14 5.07 1.89
C VAL A 57 -12.64 3.64 1.74
N SER A 58 -13.49 2.65 2.06
CA SER A 58 -13.09 1.24 2.13
C SER A 58 -12.66 0.67 0.79
N VAL A 59 -13.37 1.03 -0.29
CA VAL A 59 -13.08 0.55 -1.65
C VAL A 59 -11.71 1.02 -2.15
N PRO A 60 -11.36 2.33 -2.10
CA PRO A 60 -10.01 2.78 -2.40
C PRO A 60 -8.91 2.08 -1.60
N VAL A 61 -9.11 1.91 -0.29
CA VAL A 61 -8.10 1.24 0.54
C VAL A 61 -7.92 -0.21 0.13
N PHE A 62 -9.00 -0.92 -0.18
CA PHE A 62 -8.93 -2.28 -0.69
C PHE A 62 -8.12 -2.37 -1.99
N PHE A 63 -8.35 -1.47 -2.95
CA PHE A 63 -7.55 -1.40 -4.18
C PHE A 63 -6.08 -1.03 -3.92
N GLY A 64 -5.79 -0.34 -2.82
CA GLY A 64 -4.43 -0.07 -2.33
C GLY A 64 -3.59 -1.34 -2.09
N PHE A 65 -4.22 -2.52 -2.01
CA PHE A 65 -3.54 -3.82 -1.96
C PHE A 65 -2.64 -4.07 -3.17
N ILE A 66 -3.06 -3.66 -4.37
CA ILE A 66 -2.30 -3.93 -5.60
C ILE A 66 -0.94 -3.21 -5.54
N PRO A 67 -0.86 -1.88 -5.29
CA PRO A 67 0.42 -1.23 -5.06
C PRO A 67 1.21 -1.80 -3.89
N TRP A 68 0.54 -2.27 -2.82
CA TRP A 68 1.24 -2.85 -1.67
C TRP A 68 1.95 -4.14 -2.04
N PHE A 69 1.28 -5.00 -2.80
CA PHE A 69 1.85 -6.23 -3.33
C PHE A 69 3.04 -5.96 -4.26
N LEU A 70 2.98 -4.90 -5.07
CA LEU A 70 4.04 -4.51 -6.00
C LEU A 70 5.21 -3.75 -5.31
N ALA A 71 4.99 -3.17 -4.14
CA ALA A 71 6.00 -2.39 -3.43
C ALA A 71 7.26 -3.19 -3.06
N GLY A 72 7.09 -4.47 -2.70
CA GLY A 72 8.22 -5.36 -2.38
C GLY A 72 9.14 -5.61 -3.57
N PRO A 73 8.62 -6.15 -4.69
CA PRO A 73 9.39 -6.33 -5.93
C PRO A 73 10.03 -5.04 -6.46
N HIS A 74 9.30 -3.92 -6.42
CA HIS A 74 9.84 -2.63 -6.83
C HIS A 74 11.00 -2.19 -5.95
N LEU A 75 10.82 -2.23 -4.62
CA LEU A 75 11.87 -1.91 -3.65
C LEU A 75 13.11 -2.78 -3.86
N TRP A 76 12.93 -4.08 -4.03
CA TRP A 76 14.03 -5.01 -4.31
C TRP A 76 14.79 -4.65 -5.60
N GLY A 77 14.06 -4.27 -6.65
CA GLY A 77 14.63 -3.84 -7.92
C GLY A 77 15.53 -2.62 -7.78
N ILE A 78 15.03 -1.56 -7.14
CA ILE A 78 15.79 -0.29 -6.99
C ILE A 78 16.91 -0.38 -5.94
N LEU A 79 16.82 -1.30 -4.97
CA LEU A 79 17.92 -1.58 -4.03
C LEU A 79 19.11 -2.23 -4.72
N LYS A 80 18.85 -3.13 -5.68
CA LYS A 80 19.89 -3.76 -6.51
C LYS A 80 20.45 -2.83 -7.57
N GLU A 81 19.57 -2.11 -8.26
CA GLU A 81 19.92 -1.29 -9.41
C GLU A 81 19.21 0.07 -9.33
N PRO A 82 19.86 1.10 -8.74
CA PRO A 82 19.24 2.40 -8.52
C PRO A 82 18.79 3.14 -9.79
N SER A 83 19.38 2.81 -10.96
CA SER A 83 18.97 3.36 -12.26
C SER A 83 17.55 2.95 -12.69
N ARG A 84 16.92 1.97 -11.99
CA ARG A 84 15.53 1.58 -12.23
C ARG A 84 14.49 2.59 -11.73
N ILE A 85 14.90 3.59 -10.95
CA ILE A 85 14.01 4.67 -10.52
C ILE A 85 13.63 5.50 -11.74
N LYS A 86 12.33 5.59 -12.02
CA LYS A 86 11.80 6.35 -13.16
C LYS A 86 11.06 7.60 -12.70
N PRO A 87 11.29 8.76 -13.33
CA PRO A 87 10.47 9.94 -13.10
C PRO A 87 9.00 9.67 -13.44
N GLY A 88 8.08 10.19 -12.61
CA GLY A 88 6.64 10.07 -12.85
C GLY A 88 6.02 8.73 -12.44
N GLU A 89 6.78 7.87 -11.76
CA GLU A 89 6.29 6.67 -11.09
C GLU A 89 6.35 6.83 -9.57
N VAL A 90 5.45 6.15 -8.87
CA VAL A 90 5.45 6.03 -7.41
C VAL A 90 5.27 4.54 -7.10
N VAL A 91 6.24 3.95 -6.42
CA VAL A 91 6.24 2.51 -6.09
C VAL A 91 6.16 1.65 -7.38
N GLY A 92 6.84 2.08 -8.44
CA GLY A 92 6.87 1.40 -9.74
C GLY A 92 5.56 1.49 -10.54
N ILE A 93 4.62 2.34 -10.10
CA ILE A 93 3.34 2.55 -10.76
C ILE A 93 3.29 3.99 -11.31
N PRO A 94 2.99 4.18 -12.60
CA PRO A 94 2.87 5.52 -13.17
C PRO A 94 1.82 6.37 -12.44
N LEU A 95 2.14 7.65 -12.22
CA LEU A 95 1.26 8.61 -11.53
C LEU A 95 -0.13 8.70 -12.15
N GLY A 96 -0.27 8.46 -13.45
CA GLY A 96 -1.57 8.40 -14.12
C GLY A 96 -2.50 7.33 -13.53
N TYR A 97 -1.97 6.15 -13.24
CA TYR A 97 -2.75 5.07 -12.62
C TYR A 97 -3.13 5.38 -11.18
N TRP A 98 -2.24 6.04 -10.42
CA TRP A 98 -2.57 6.51 -9.07
C TRP A 98 -3.74 7.49 -9.08
N LYS A 99 -3.71 8.48 -9.99
CA LYS A 99 -4.76 9.50 -10.10
C LYS A 99 -6.09 8.91 -10.55
N TRP A 100 -6.10 8.25 -11.71
CA TRP A 100 -7.33 7.75 -12.32
C TRP A 100 -7.87 6.51 -11.62
N GLY A 101 -6.99 5.60 -11.17
CA GLY A 101 -7.38 4.44 -10.38
C GLY A 101 -7.93 4.84 -9.01
N GLY A 102 -7.30 5.80 -8.34
CA GLY A 102 -7.81 6.35 -7.07
C GLY A 102 -9.18 7.02 -7.23
N LEU A 103 -9.33 7.87 -8.25
CA LEU A 103 -10.62 8.50 -8.55
C LEU A 103 -11.71 7.47 -8.86
N ALA A 104 -11.41 6.50 -9.74
CA ALA A 104 -12.35 5.44 -10.09
C ALA A 104 -12.77 4.61 -8.86
N ALA A 105 -11.83 4.30 -7.97
CA ALA A 105 -12.13 3.56 -6.74
C ALA A 105 -13.02 4.35 -5.78
N VAL A 106 -12.79 5.67 -5.64
CA VAL A 106 -13.65 6.54 -4.81
C VAL A 106 -15.06 6.61 -5.41
N LEU A 107 -15.17 6.88 -6.72
CA LEU A 107 -16.45 6.94 -7.42
C LEU A 107 -17.22 5.63 -7.31
N LEU A 108 -16.53 4.49 -7.44
CA LEU A 108 -17.11 3.17 -7.26
C LEU A 108 -17.60 2.95 -5.82
N GLY A 109 -16.83 3.39 -4.82
CA GLY A 109 -17.25 3.32 -3.43
C GLY A 109 -18.45 4.21 -3.12
N ILE A 110 -18.53 5.42 -3.69
CA ILE A 110 -19.72 6.29 -3.60
C ILE A 110 -20.93 5.60 -4.23
N LEU A 111 -20.76 5.05 -5.43
CA LEU A 111 -21.82 4.33 -6.13
C LEU A 111 -22.36 3.17 -5.28
N PHE A 112 -21.48 2.37 -4.67
CA PHE A 112 -21.91 1.31 -3.77
C PHE A 112 -22.56 1.83 -2.49
N ASP A 113 -22.07 2.92 -1.90
CA ASP A 113 -22.73 3.55 -0.75
C ASP A 113 -24.18 3.97 -1.09
N VAL A 114 -24.45 4.42 -2.32
CA VAL A 114 -25.80 4.79 -2.76
C VAL A 114 -26.67 3.56 -3.09
N LEU A 115 -26.09 2.55 -3.74
CA LEU A 115 -26.85 1.39 -4.26
C LEU A 115 -27.09 0.29 -3.22
N VAL A 116 -26.19 0.13 -2.25
CA VAL A 116 -26.16 -1.02 -1.33
C VAL A 116 -26.65 -0.63 0.08
N ARG A 117 -26.72 0.67 0.40
CA ARG A 117 -27.34 1.09 1.66
C ARG A 117 -28.87 0.93 1.55
N PRO A 118 -29.51 0.24 2.52
CA PRO A 118 -30.97 0.14 2.60
C PRO A 118 -31.64 1.49 2.88
#